data_AF-A0A255YPF3-F1
#
_entry.id   AF-A0A255YPF3-F1
#
_cell.length_a   1.000
_cell.length_b   1.000
_cell.length_c   1.000
_cell.angle_alpha   90.00
_cell.angle_beta   90.00
_cell.angle_gamma   90.00
#
_symmetry.space_group_name_H-M   'P 1'
#
loop_
_entity.id
_entity.type
_entity.pdbx_description
1 polymer ?
#
loop_
_entity_poly.entity_id
_entity_poly.type
_entity_poly.pdbx_seq_one_letter_code
_entity_poly.pdbx_strand_id
1 'polypeptide(L)' 'MQPAILTQAPRCQAKTLAGTLCQAPAVSGRRRCRMHGRTNPGPPIGNRNAWKHGARSAEKRALLATIRELDRF' A
#
# COMPACT_ATOMS: atom_id res chain seq x y z
N MET A 1 24.75 -5.74 20.61
CA MET A 1 24.91 -6.70 19.49
C MET A 1 23.56 -6.84 18.79
N GLN A 2 23.49 -6.64 17.47
CA GLN A 2 22.25 -6.84 16.72
C GLN A 2 22.03 -8.34 16.48
N PRO A 3 20.83 -8.91 16.71
CA PRO A 3 20.60 -10.34 16.59
C PRO A 3 20.83 -10.85 15.16
N ALA A 4 21.37 -12.06 15.03
CA ALA A 4 21.76 -12.67 13.75
C ALA A 4 20.64 -12.71 12.70
N ILE A 5 19.39 -12.85 13.16
CA ILE A 5 18.20 -12.82 12.29
C ILE A 5 18.09 -11.49 11.52
N LEU A 6 18.43 -10.37 12.17
CA LEU A 6 18.36 -9.05 11.55
C LEU A 6 19.55 -8.74 10.65
N THR A 7 20.71 -9.34 10.89
CA THR A 7 21.90 -9.16 10.03
C THR A 7 21.78 -9.96 8.74
N GLN A 8 21.24 -11.19 8.82
CA GLN A 8 21.02 -12.07 7.67
C GLN A 8 19.80 -11.69 6.82
N ALA A 9 18.88 -10.87 7.35
CA ALA A 9 17.71 -10.43 6.60
C ALA A 9 18.08 -9.55 5.38
N PRO A 10 17.38 -9.68 4.24
CA PRO A 10 17.57 -8.82 3.10
C PRO A 10 17.25 -7.35 3.44
N ARG A 11 17.90 -6.40 2.77
CA ARG A 11 17.70 -4.96 3.00
C ARG A 11 16.48 -4.44 2.25
N CYS A 12 15.76 -3.48 2.84
CA CYS A 12 14.53 -2.92 2.28
C CYS A 12 14.71 -2.25 0.91
N GLN A 13 15.80 -1.50 0.71
CA GLN A 13 16.13 -0.80 -0.53
C GLN A 13 15.02 0.14 -1.07
N ALA A 14 14.12 0.65 -0.21
CA ALA A 14 13.19 1.68 -0.62
C ALA A 14 13.92 3.03 -0.69
N LYS A 15 13.60 3.87 -1.68
CA LYS A 15 14.18 5.22 -1.76
C LYS A 15 13.70 6.02 -0.56
N THR A 16 14.63 6.54 0.22
CA THR A 16 14.34 7.41 1.37
C THR A 16 14.16 8.85 0.90
N LEU A 17 13.67 9.72 1.81
CA LEU A 17 13.54 11.15 1.53
C LEU A 17 14.91 11.79 1.18
N ALA A 18 15.99 11.31 1.77
CA ALA A 18 17.36 11.74 1.48
C ALA A 18 17.91 11.21 0.14
N GLY A 19 17.09 10.49 -0.64
CA GLY A 19 17.48 9.94 -1.94
C GLY A 19 18.28 8.63 -1.89
N THR A 20 18.69 8.18 -0.71
CA THR A 20 19.45 6.94 -0.51
C THR A 20 18.54 5.71 -0.39
N LEU A 21 19.10 4.51 -0.56
CA LEU A 21 18.37 3.25 -0.36
C LEU A 21 18.29 2.87 1.12
N CYS A 22 17.08 2.50 1.58
CA CYS A 22 16.85 2.09 2.96
C CYS A 22 17.60 0.79 3.32
N GLN A 23 18.41 0.85 4.37
CA GLN A 23 19.23 -0.27 4.87
C GLN A 23 18.58 -1.05 6.02
N ALA A 24 17.35 -0.72 6.40
CA ALA A 24 16.64 -1.46 7.43
C ALA A 24 16.36 -2.90 6.95
N PRO A 25 16.43 -3.90 7.86
CA PRO A 25 16.11 -5.28 7.52
C PRO A 25 14.65 -5.38 7.06
N ALA A 26 14.42 -6.17 6.02
CA ALA A 26 13.08 -6.48 5.55
C ALA A 26 12.33 -7.32 6.58
N VAL A 27 11.01 -7.19 6.60
CA VAL A 27 10.17 -8.08 7.41
C VAL A 27 10.23 -9.49 6.82
N SER A 28 10.26 -10.52 7.67
CA SER A 28 10.25 -11.91 7.22
C SER A 28 9.15 -12.15 6.18
N GLY A 29 9.51 -12.81 5.07
CA GLY A 29 8.61 -13.07 3.94
C GLY A 29 8.23 -11.85 3.09
N ARG A 30 8.86 -10.69 3.30
CA ARG A 30 8.57 -9.45 2.53
C ARG A 30 9.85 -8.82 1.98
N ARG A 31 9.68 -7.98 0.95
CA ARG A 31 10.79 -7.24 0.29
C ARG A 31 11.14 -5.91 0.97
N ARG A 32 10.30 -5.39 1.87
CA ARG A 32 10.45 -4.05 2.47
C ARG A 32 10.45 -4.14 4.00
N CYS A 33 11.08 -3.17 4.65
CA CYS A 33 11.10 -3.07 6.12
C CYS A 33 9.72 -2.68 6.68
N ARG A 34 9.56 -2.77 8.00
CA ARG A 34 8.32 -2.37 8.71
C ARG A 34 7.86 -0.95 8.35
N MET A 35 8.80 -0.03 8.12
CA MET A 35 8.48 1.38 7.81
C MET A 35 8.01 1.57 6.36
N HIS A 36 8.69 0.96 5.39
CA HIS A 36 8.37 1.12 3.96
C HIS A 36 7.38 0.07 3.43
N GLY A 37 7.13 -1.01 4.17
CA GLY A 37 6.24 -2.11 3.80
C GLY A 37 4.80 -1.95 4.29
N ARG A 38 4.39 -0.73 4.68
CA ARG A 38 3.01 -0.41 5.09
C ARG A 38 2.09 -0.35 3.86
N THR A 39 1.80 -1.51 3.30
CA THR A 39 0.56 -1.68 2.54
C THR A 39 -0.31 -2.59 3.38
N ASN A 40 -1.08 -2.01 4.31
CA ASN A 40 -2.30 -2.71 4.70
C ASN A 40 -3.18 -2.63 3.44
N PRO A 41 -3.54 -3.75 2.79
CA PRO A 41 -4.22 -3.76 1.47
C PRO A 41 -5.59 -3.08 1.46
N GLY A 42 -5.95 -2.38 2.53
CA GLY A 42 -7.29 -1.91 2.80
C GLY A 42 -8.14 -3.05 3.37
N PRO A 43 -9.39 -2.73 3.72
CA PRO A 43 -10.37 -3.76 4.04
C PRO A 43 -10.59 -4.70 2.85
N PRO A 44 -11.00 -5.97 3.08
CA PRO A 44 -11.37 -6.87 1.99
C PRO A 44 -12.50 -6.27 1.15
N ILE A 45 -12.56 -6.67 -0.12
CA ILE A 45 -13.65 -6.29 -1.03
C ILE A 45 -14.97 -6.74 -0.40
N GLY A 46 -15.95 -5.83 -0.32
CA GLY A 46 -17.25 -6.10 0.30
C GLY A 46 -17.34 -5.85 1.81
N ASN A 47 -16.29 -5.35 2.46
CA ASN A 47 -16.35 -4.97 3.87
C ASN A 47 -17.35 -3.81 4.11
N ARG A 48 -18.48 -4.13 4.74
CA ARG A 48 -19.53 -3.15 5.10
C ARG A 48 -19.17 -2.29 6.33
N ASN A 49 -18.26 -2.75 7.18
CA ASN A 49 -17.86 -2.06 8.43
C ASN A 49 -16.89 -0.89 8.17
N ALA A 50 -16.16 -0.92 7.06
CA ALA A 50 -15.23 0.14 6.67
C ALA A 50 -15.83 1.10 5.61
N TRP A 51 -17.15 1.07 5.41
CA TRP A 51 -17.83 1.89 4.42
C TRP A 51 -17.99 3.32 4.93
N LYS A 52 -17.13 4.24 4.45
CA LYS A 52 -17.04 5.58 5.04
C LYS A 52 -18.01 6.63 4.51
N HIS A 53 -18.40 6.62 3.22
CA HIS A 53 -19.24 7.71 2.66
C HIS A 53 -19.81 7.44 1.25
N GLY A 54 -19.85 6.20 0.75
CA GLY A 54 -20.40 5.89 -0.58
C GLY A 54 -19.64 6.47 -1.80
N ALA A 55 -18.87 7.54 -1.66
CA ALA A 55 -18.17 8.22 -2.75
C ALA A 55 -17.10 7.36 -3.44
N ARG A 56 -16.70 6.27 -2.79
CA ARG A 56 -15.76 5.26 -3.31
C ARG A 56 -16.43 3.89 -3.51
N SER A 57 -17.77 3.82 -3.47
CA SER A 57 -18.51 2.58 -3.75
C SER A 57 -18.33 2.16 -5.21
N ALA A 58 -18.59 0.87 -5.48
CA ALA A 58 -18.60 0.36 -6.85
C ALA A 58 -19.61 1.12 -7.73
N GLU A 59 -20.80 1.38 -7.20
CA GLU A 59 -21.86 2.16 -7.85
C GLU A 59 -21.39 3.58 -8.20
N LYS A 60 -20.77 4.30 -7.26
CA LYS A 60 -20.27 5.65 -7.53
C LYS A 60 -19.16 5.65 -8.58
N ARG A 61 -18.28 4.63 -8.56
CA ARG A 61 -17.23 4.47 -9.58
C ARG A 61 -17.83 4.22 -10.96
N ALA A 62 -18.87 3.40 -11.07
CA ALA A 62 -19.58 3.13 -12.32
C ALA A 62 -20.27 4.40 -12.84
N LEU A 63 -21.03 5.10 -11.99
CA LEU A 63 -21.67 6.38 -12.33
C LEU A 63 -20.65 7.41 -12.85
N LEU A 64 -19.52 7.59 -12.15
CA LEU A 64 -18.46 8.50 -12.58
C LEU A 64 -17.75 8.06 -13.87
N ALA A 65 -17.75 6.76 -14.21
CA ALA A 65 -17.24 6.28 -15.48
C ALA A 65 -18.21 6.63 -16.62
N THR A 66 -19.52 6.43 -16.41
CA THR A 66 -20.56 6.82 -17.37
C THR A 66 -20.56 8.32 -17.64
N ILE A 67 -20.51 9.16 -16.60
CA ILE A 67 -20.47 10.62 -16.75
C ILE A 67 -19.26 11.04 -17.60
N ARG A 68 -18.07 10.48 -17.32
CA ARG A 68 -16.85 10.77 -18.10
C ARG A 68 -16.93 10.36 -19.56
N GLU A 69 -17.69 9.32 -19.89
CA GLU A 69 -17.91 8.91 -21.28
C GLU A 69 -18.90 9.83 -21.98
N LEU A 70 -19.93 10.31 -21.28
CA LEU A 70 -20.87 11.31 -21.80
C LEU A 70 -20.18 12.66 -22.07
N ASP A 71 -19.31 13.10 -21.16
CA ASP A 71 -18.52 14.34 -21.28
C ASP A 71 -17.43 14.27 -22.36
N ARG A 72 -17.24 13.12 -23.04
CA ARG A 72 -16.25 12.95 -24.12
C ARG A 72 -16.76 13.49 -25.46
N PHE A 73 -18.07 13.66 -25.62
CA PHE A 73 -18.70 14.26 -26.80
C PHE A 73 -18.71 15.78 -26.69
#